data_AF-A0A0F9YQ81-F1
#
_entry.id   AF-A0A0F9YQ81-F1
#
_cell.length_a   1.000
_cell.length_b   1.000
_cell.length_c   1.000
_cell.angle_alpha   90.00
_cell.angle_beta   90.00
_cell.angle_gamma   90.00
#
_symmetry.space_group_name_H-M   'P 1'
#
loop_
_entity.id
_entity.type
_entity.pdbx_description
1 polymer ?
#
loop_
_entity_poly.entity_id
_entity_poly.type
_entity_poly.pdbx_seq_one_letter_code
_entity_poly.pdbx_strand_id
1 'polypeptide(L)'
;MPNIKNDSILFTDGLPSYPSVAKNLNFRHKIVNHSEGFGLEDGIYTNNIEGFFGHVKSTMRKENGVFRDHIDAWLSKYTFKRRYTLGKSNEESSEVYIDILKNYFYKNY
;
A
#
# COMPACT_ATOMS: atom_id res chain seq x y z
N MET A 1 14.05 8.72 6.12
CA MET A 1 12.93 8.10 6.86
C MET A 1 11.74 9.06 6.82
N PRO A 2 10.50 8.58 6.67
CA PRO A 2 9.34 9.46 6.80
C PRO A 2 9.35 10.14 8.17
N ASN A 3 9.01 11.43 8.20
CA ASN A 3 8.95 12.22 9.43
C ASN A 3 7.66 11.88 10.19
N ILE A 4 7.65 10.70 10.83
CA ILE A 4 6.50 10.23 11.63
C ILE A 4 6.68 10.73 13.06
N LYS A 5 5.64 11.35 13.61
CA LYS A 5 5.65 11.88 14.97
C LYS A 5 5.84 10.74 15.98
N ASN A 6 6.67 10.98 17.01
CA ASN A 6 6.72 10.13 18.20
C ASN A 6 5.31 9.98 18.82
N ASP A 7 5.04 8.86 19.48
CA ASP A 7 3.74 8.52 20.10
C ASP A 7 2.55 8.36 19.14
N SER A 8 2.85 8.30 17.84
CA SER A 8 1.93 7.77 16.81
C SER A 8 1.39 6.41 17.23
N ILE A 9 0.16 6.09 16.80
CA ILE A 9 -0.47 4.81 17.08
C ILE A 9 -0.24 3.87 15.90
N LEU A 10 0.39 2.74 16.15
CA LEU A 10 0.49 1.62 15.24
C LEU A 10 -0.69 0.67 15.46
N PHE A 11 -1.42 0.37 14.40
CA PHE A 11 -2.50 -0.62 14.38
C PHE A 11 -2.05 -1.83 13.57
N THR A 12 -2.14 -3.02 14.16
CA THR A 12 -1.76 -4.28 13.49
C THR A 12 -2.72 -5.41 13.84
N ASP A 13 -2.60 -6.52 13.12
CA ASP A 13 -3.12 -7.81 13.58
C ASP A 13 -2.28 -8.35 14.77
N GLY A 14 -2.62 -9.56 15.23
CA GLY A 14 -1.99 -10.23 16.36
C GLY A 14 -0.63 -10.89 16.11
N LEU A 15 0.10 -10.60 15.03
CA LEU A 15 1.41 -11.23 14.78
C LEU A 15 2.42 -10.89 15.90
N PRO A 16 3.12 -11.89 16.49
CA PRO A 16 3.99 -11.68 17.66
C PRO A 16 5.18 -10.73 17.47
N SER A 17 5.57 -10.41 16.23
CA SER A 17 6.69 -9.51 15.95
C SER A 17 6.33 -8.02 16.09
N TYR A 18 5.05 -7.64 15.97
CA TYR A 18 4.65 -6.23 15.96
C TYR A 18 4.90 -5.46 17.26
N PRO A 19 4.74 -6.03 18.47
CA PRO A 19 5.07 -5.32 19.72
C PRO A 19 6.53 -4.83 19.76
N SER A 20 7.46 -5.64 19.25
CA SER A 20 8.88 -5.27 19.12
C SER A 20 9.07 -4.08 18.17
N VAL A 21 8.39 -4.09 17.03
CA VAL A 21 8.44 -3.00 16.04
C VAL A 21 7.90 -1.70 16.63
N ALA A 22 6.75 -1.74 17.31
CA ALA A 22 6.16 -0.57 17.95
C ALA A 22 7.09 0.05 19.00
N LYS A 23 7.72 -0.80 19.84
CA LYS A 23 8.69 -0.38 20.85
C LYS A 23 9.90 0.31 20.21
N ASN A 24 10.46 -0.28 19.16
CA ASN A 24 11.65 0.27 18.48
C ASN A 24 11.38 1.59 17.76
N LEU A 25 10.12 1.86 17.39
CA LEU A 25 9.68 3.11 16.76
C LEU A 25 9.12 4.13 17.75
N ASN A 26 9.08 3.81 19.05
CA ASN A 26 8.43 4.62 20.10
C ASN A 26 6.96 4.97 19.75
N PHE A 27 6.21 3.96 19.30
CA PHE A 27 4.80 4.06 18.95
C PHE A 27 3.92 3.40 20.01
N ARG A 28 2.71 3.92 20.18
CA ARG A 28 1.65 3.22 20.92
C ARG A 28 1.12 2.10 20.03
N HIS A 29 0.93 0.90 20.56
CA HIS A 29 0.48 -0.25 19.79
C HIS A 29 -0.95 -0.61 20.16
N LYS A 30 -1.84 -0.71 19.16
CA LYS A 30 -3.18 -1.30 19.28
C LYS A 30 -3.27 -2.52 18.38
N ILE A 31 -3.75 -3.63 18.93
CA ILE A 31 -3.89 -4.91 18.21
C ILE A 31 -5.37 -5.11 17.87
N VAL A 32 -5.67 -5.42 16.61
CA VAL A 32 -6.98 -5.92 16.20
C VAL A 32 -6.95 -7.44 16.36
N ASN A 33 -7.71 -7.95 17.33
CA ASN A 33 -7.81 -9.38 17.60
C ASN A 33 -8.88 -10.03 16.71
N HIS A 34 -8.45 -10.65 15.61
CA HIS A 34 -9.37 -11.32 14.67
C HIS A 34 -10.14 -12.52 15.25
N SER A 35 -9.75 -13.04 16.43
CA SER A 35 -10.53 -14.06 17.14
C SER A 35 -11.73 -13.48 17.89
N GLU A 36 -11.71 -12.19 18.21
CA GLU A 36 -12.78 -11.48 18.93
C GLU A 36 -13.63 -10.61 17.99
N GLY A 37 -13.04 -10.12 16.89
CA GLY A 37 -13.74 -9.36 15.87
C GLY A 37 -12.80 -8.81 14.80
N PHE A 38 -13.36 -8.29 13.70
CA PHE A 38 -12.56 -7.78 12.58
C PHE A 38 -12.11 -6.32 12.74
N GLY A 39 -12.52 -5.65 13.82
CA GLY A 39 -12.17 -4.26 14.11
C GLY A 39 -12.22 -3.95 15.60
N LEU A 40 -11.69 -2.78 15.94
CA LEU A 40 -11.74 -2.21 17.28
C LEU A 40 -13.04 -1.41 17.51
N GLU A 41 -13.39 -1.16 18.77
CA GLU A 41 -14.57 -0.38 19.15
C GLU A 41 -14.61 1.04 18.54
N ASP A 42 -13.46 1.59 18.17
CA ASP A 42 -13.31 2.90 17.53
C ASP A 42 -13.48 2.86 15.98
N GLY A 43 -13.90 1.73 15.42
CA GLY A 43 -14.12 1.57 13.98
C GLY A 43 -12.83 1.43 13.17
N ILE A 44 -11.74 0.98 13.81
CA ILE A 44 -10.46 0.75 13.16
C ILE A 44 -10.33 -0.71 12.74
N TYR A 45 -10.02 -0.93 11.46
CA TYR A 45 -9.97 -2.26 10.82
C TYR A 45 -8.64 -2.44 10.07
N THR A 46 -8.06 -3.64 10.09
CA THR A 46 -6.91 -4.02 9.25
C THR A 46 -7.32 -4.61 7.89
N ASN A 47 -8.61 -4.92 7.71
CA ASN A 47 -9.15 -5.56 6.51
C ASN A 47 -8.79 -4.85 5.19
N ASN A 48 -8.75 -3.51 5.20
CA ASN A 48 -8.41 -2.74 4.00
C ASN A 48 -6.98 -2.98 3.54
N ILE A 49 -6.01 -3.00 4.48
CA ILE A 49 -4.61 -3.23 4.14
C ILE A 49 -4.36 -4.70 3.78
N GLU A 50 -5.03 -5.63 4.47
CA GLU A 50 -5.00 -7.06 4.15
C GLU A 50 -5.56 -7.36 2.76
N GLY A 51 -6.71 -6.77 2.43
CA GLY A 51 -7.33 -6.87 1.10
C GLY A 51 -6.44 -6.29 0.01
N PHE A 52 -5.82 -5.12 0.26
CA PHE A 52 -4.83 -4.53 -0.65
C PHE A 52 -3.68 -5.52 -0.92
N PHE A 53 -3.04 -6.07 0.12
CA PHE A 53 -1.97 -7.04 -0.05
C PHE A 53 -2.45 -8.36 -0.68
N GLY A 54 -3.71 -8.76 -0.46
CA GLY A 54 -4.35 -9.87 -1.16
C GLY A 54 -4.35 -9.68 -2.67
N HIS A 55 -4.76 -8.49 -3.13
CA HIS A 55 -4.71 -8.15 -4.56
C HIS A 55 -3.28 -8.06 -5.10
N VAL A 56 -2.34 -7.47 -4.35
CA VAL A 56 -0.93 -7.38 -4.75
C VAL A 56 -0.37 -8.79 -4.99
N LYS A 57 -0.52 -9.70 -4.01
CA LYS A 57 -0.07 -11.09 -4.11
C LYS A 57 -0.75 -11.85 -5.25
N SER A 58 -2.03 -11.58 -5.51
CA SER A 58 -2.77 -12.20 -6.61
C SER A 58 -2.23 -11.77 -7.97
N THR A 59 -2.03 -10.47 -8.20
CA THR A 59 -1.47 -9.96 -9.45
C THR A 59 -0.04 -10.43 -9.67
N MET A 60 0.80 -10.39 -8.63
CA MET A 60 2.18 -10.89 -8.72
C MET A 60 2.23 -12.36 -9.15
N ARG A 61 1.31 -13.19 -8.64
CA ARG A 61 1.19 -14.60 -9.04
C ARG A 61 0.76 -14.78 -10.49
N LYS A 62 -0.16 -13.95 -10.99
CA LYS A 62 -0.59 -13.96 -12.41
C LYS A 62 0.53 -13.60 -13.38
N GLU A 63 1.52 -12.85 -12.92
CA GLU A 63 2.69 -12.44 -13.71
C GLU A 63 3.88 -13.42 -13.56
N ASN A 64 3.67 -14.60 -12.95
CA ASN A 64 4.69 -15.61 -12.65
C ASN A 64 5.77 -15.15 -11.67
N GLY A 65 5.40 -14.23 -10.77
CA GLY A 65 6.33 -13.64 -9.81
C GLY A 65 7.07 -12.43 -10.38
N VAL A 66 7.94 -11.86 -9.55
CA VAL A 66 8.75 -10.68 -9.88
C VAL A 66 10.13 -10.92 -9.27
N PHE A 67 11.18 -10.60 -10.03
CA PHE A 67 12.54 -10.67 -9.49
C PHE A 67 12.70 -9.71 -8.31
N ARG A 68 13.46 -10.13 -7.29
CA ARG A 68 13.56 -9.43 -6.01
C ARG A 68 14.10 -8.00 -6.16
N ASP A 69 15.05 -7.81 -7.06
CA ASP A 69 15.66 -6.54 -7.45
C ASP A 69 14.69 -5.59 -8.19
N HIS A 70 13.58 -6.11 -8.74
CA HIS A 70 12.57 -5.34 -9.45
C HIS A 70 11.28 -5.10 -8.67
N ILE A 71 11.19 -5.55 -7.40
CA ILE A 71 9.97 -5.43 -6.58
C ILE A 71 9.51 -3.97 -6.46
N ASP A 72 10.43 -3.03 -6.23
CA ASP A 72 10.08 -1.62 -6.04
C ASP A 72 9.49 -1.01 -7.32
N ALA A 73 10.15 -1.21 -8.46
CA ALA A 73 9.66 -0.76 -9.77
C ALA A 73 8.31 -1.40 -10.12
N TRP A 74 8.15 -2.69 -9.80
CA TRP A 74 6.90 -3.40 -10.01
C TRP A 74 5.76 -2.88 -9.13
N LEU A 75 6.01 -2.61 -7.84
CA LEU A 75 5.04 -2.03 -6.93
C LEU A 75 4.63 -0.62 -7.37
N SER A 76 5.58 0.21 -7.84
CA SER A 76 5.28 1.51 -8.42
C SER A 76 4.38 1.39 -9.64
N LYS A 77 4.69 0.49 -10.59
CA LYS A 77 3.86 0.22 -11.76
C LYS A 77 2.46 -0.29 -11.37
N TYR A 78 2.39 -1.23 -10.43
CA TYR A 78 1.15 -1.81 -9.95
C TYR A 78 0.24 -0.75 -9.33
N THR A 79 0.76 0.03 -8.38
CA THR A 79 0.02 1.09 -7.70
C THR A 79 -0.42 2.19 -8.66
N PHE A 80 0.45 2.57 -9.61
CA PHE A 80 0.11 3.49 -10.69
C PHE A 80 -1.09 2.99 -11.51
N LYS A 81 -1.01 1.76 -12.03
CA LYS A 81 -2.10 1.18 -12.82
C LYS A 81 -3.41 1.11 -12.01
N ARG A 82 -3.34 0.63 -10.76
CA ARG A 82 -4.52 0.53 -9.89
C ARG A 82 -5.17 1.87 -9.61
N ARG A 83 -4.39 2.94 -9.44
CA ARG A 83 -4.90 4.28 -9.11
C ARG A 83 -5.41 5.04 -10.33
N TYR A 84 -4.76 4.91 -11.49
CA TYR A 84 -5.01 5.81 -12.61
C TYR A 84 -5.55 5.15 -13.87
N THR A 85 -5.39 3.84 -14.04
CA THR A 85 -5.75 3.13 -15.28
C THR A 85 -6.76 2.01 -15.07
N LEU A 86 -7.13 1.69 -13.82
CA LEU A 86 -8.08 0.62 -13.54
C LEU A 86 -9.48 0.99 -14.06
N GLY A 87 -10.08 0.10 -14.85
CA GLY A 87 -11.41 0.30 -15.42
C GLY A 87 -11.44 1.22 -16.65
N LYS A 88 -10.27 1.69 -17.11
CA LYS A 88 -10.13 2.52 -18.31
C LYS A 88 -9.82 1.69 -19.55
N SER A 89 -10.22 2.20 -20.71
CA SER A 89 -9.77 1.70 -22.01
C SER A 89 -8.26 1.94 -22.21
N ASN A 90 -7.71 1.35 -23.28
CA ASN A 90 -6.31 1.58 -23.63
C ASN A 90 -6.06 3.04 -24.06
N GLU A 91 -7.02 3.65 -24.76
CA GLU A 91 -6.98 5.05 -25.17
C GLU A 91 -6.95 5.97 -23.94
N GLU A 92 -7.91 5.81 -23.02
CA GLU A 92 -7.99 6.59 -21.79
C GLU A 92 -6.75 6.41 -20.90
N SER A 93 -6.19 5.19 -20.86
CA SER A 93 -4.94 4.93 -20.14
C SER A 93 -3.76 5.65 -20.78
N SER A 94 -3.71 5.72 -22.11
CA SER A 94 -2.66 6.40 -22.86
C SER A 94 -2.70 7.91 -22.66
N GLU A 95 -3.90 8.50 -22.62
CA GLU A 95 -4.08 9.92 -22.32
C GLU A 95 -3.53 10.29 -20.94
N VAL A 96 -3.78 9.47 -19.91
CA VAL A 96 -3.20 9.67 -18.58
C VAL A 96 -1.66 9.69 -18.63
N TYR A 97 -1.04 8.78 -19.39
CA TYR A 97 0.41 8.78 -19.55
C TYR A 97 0.89 10.05 -20.24
N ILE A 98 0.24 10.45 -21.33
CA ILE A 98 0.57 11.67 -22.06
C ILE A 98 0.49 12.89 -21.14
N ASP A 99 -0.56 13.00 -20.32
CA ASP A 99 -0.74 14.12 -19.41
C ASP A 99 0.34 14.17 -18.33
N ILE A 100 0.74 13.02 -17.79
CA ILE A 100 1.86 12.95 -16.83
C ILE A 100 3.15 13.41 -17.50
N LEU A 101 3.46 12.90 -18.69
CA LEU A 101 4.66 13.30 -19.44
C LEU A 101 4.61 14.80 -19.75
N LYS A 102 3.45 15.34 -20.11
CA LYS A 102 3.31 16.77 -20.35
C LYS A 102 3.58 17.60 -19.10
N ASN A 103 3.02 17.20 -17.96
CA ASN A 103 3.28 17.87 -16.69
C ASN A 103 4.75 17.75 -16.25
N TYR A 104 5.42 16.65 -16.58
CA TYR A 104 6.82 16.45 -16.21
C TYR A 104 7.78 17.25 -17.09
N PHE A 105 7.55 17.26 -18.40
CA PHE A 105 8.47 17.85 -19.38
C PHE A 105 8.13 19.29 -19.78
N TYR A 106 6.86 19.69 -19.80
CA TYR A 106 6.44 20.99 -20.35
C TYR A 106 5.97 22.01 -19.31
N LYS A 107 5.89 21.65 -18.02
CA LYS A 107 5.50 22.59 -16.95
C LYS A 107 6.68 23.32 -16.29
N ASN A 108 7.89 23.12 -16.79
CA ASN A 108 9.12 23.74 -16.29
C ASN A 108 9.65 24.90 -17.19
N TYR A 109 8.82 25.50 -18.03
CA TYR A 109 9.11 26.72 -18.80
C TYR A 109 8.02 27.75 -18.57
#